data_AF-A0A365ZG54-F1
#
_entry.id   AF-A0A365ZG54-F1
#
_cell.length_a   1.000
_cell.length_b   1.000
_cell.length_c   1.000
_cell.angle_alpha   90.00
_cell.angle_beta   90.00
_cell.angle_gamma   90.00
#
_symmetry.space_group_name_H-M   'P 1'
#
loop_
_entity.id
_entity.type
_entity.pdbx_description
1 polymer ?
#
loop_
_entity_poly.entity_id
_entity_poly.type
_entity_poly.pdbx_seq_one_letter_code
_entity_poly.pdbx_strand_id
1 'polypeptide(L)'
;MLLLNGGGLPTLLRCRDTYAHGEHLGRLARPRHVSRLRDTLEAGFCVGLDNDAFSDWNLPTFTRMIGHVETALYGRVFSHRERIAALAPLGLDGTAIGLPPTPPLAPWHPNLLFVTVPDVPFDAAATARRFADWAPLMSHLPLALCVQDGAGDTGIPWNWPNLRCLFMAGSTNYKLSTEMAEICREGKRRGLWIHCGRVSSRRRIRYLLGLDCVDSIDGTCFDRYRDTHLPWGLDAVATRADYQLYLT
;
A
#
# COMPACT_ATOMS: atom_id res chain seq x y z
N MET A 1 4.70 10.97 -9.17
CA MET A 1 4.35 10.35 -7.87
C MET A 1 2.84 10.45 -7.69
N LEU A 2 2.17 9.45 -7.11
CA LEU A 2 0.73 9.50 -6.83
C LEU A 2 0.44 10.10 -5.45
N LEU A 3 -0.70 10.77 -5.31
CA LEU A 3 -1.28 11.18 -4.04
C LEU A 3 -2.52 10.33 -3.79
N LEU A 4 -2.44 9.42 -2.81
CA LEU A 4 -3.52 8.51 -2.47
C LEU A 4 -4.46 9.14 -1.44
N ASN A 5 -5.75 9.17 -1.76
CA ASN A 5 -6.78 9.82 -0.98
C ASN A 5 -7.81 8.82 -0.42
N GLY A 6 -8.30 9.01 0.80
CA GLY A 6 -9.26 8.15 1.48
C GLY A 6 -10.72 8.28 1.04
N GLY A 7 -11.02 9.10 0.03
CA GLY A 7 -12.37 9.29 -0.50
C GLY A 7 -12.88 8.08 -1.30
N GLY A 8 -14.19 7.86 -1.29
CA GLY A 8 -14.84 6.90 -2.18
C GLY A 8 -14.90 7.40 -3.63
N LEU A 9 -15.27 6.51 -4.56
CA LEU A 9 -15.27 6.78 -6.01
C LEU A 9 -15.93 8.11 -6.43
N PRO A 10 -17.14 8.49 -5.96
CA PRO A 10 -17.74 9.77 -6.37
C PRO A 10 -16.88 10.99 -6.02
N THR A 11 -16.18 10.93 -4.88
CA THR A 11 -15.25 11.98 -4.47
C THR A 11 -14.00 11.99 -5.33
N LEU A 12 -13.45 10.82 -5.66
CA LEU A 12 -12.26 10.73 -6.50
C LEU A 12 -12.52 11.24 -7.92
N LEU A 13 -13.66 10.87 -8.51
CA LEU A 13 -14.08 11.38 -9.83
C LEU A 13 -14.18 12.91 -9.82
N ARG A 14 -14.94 13.46 -8.85
CA ARG A 14 -15.07 14.91 -8.70
C ARG A 14 -13.71 15.59 -8.57
N CYS A 15 -12.84 15.11 -7.68
CA CYS A 15 -11.52 15.71 -7.46
C CYS A 15 -10.61 15.60 -8.69
N ARG A 16 -10.62 14.47 -9.40
CA ARG A 16 -9.84 14.27 -10.63
C ARG A 16 -10.27 15.22 -11.74
N ASP A 17 -11.57 15.47 -11.87
CA ASP A 17 -12.10 16.34 -12.92
C ASP A 17 -12.00 17.83 -12.56
N THR A 18 -11.92 18.16 -11.27
CA THR A 18 -11.92 19.55 -10.78
C THR A 18 -10.52 20.14 -10.62
N TYR A 19 -9.55 19.35 -10.16
CA TYR A 19 -8.23 19.86 -9.80
C TYR A 19 -7.20 19.59 -10.91
N ALA A 20 -6.31 20.56 -11.12
CA ALA A 20 -5.13 20.36 -11.95
C ALA A 20 -4.32 19.16 -11.45
N HIS A 21 -3.66 18.46 -12.37
CA HIS A 21 -2.88 17.27 -12.08
C HIS A 21 -3.69 16.13 -11.44
N GLY A 22 -5.00 16.06 -11.74
CA GLY A 22 -5.91 15.02 -11.25
C GLY A 22 -5.50 13.59 -11.64
N GLU A 23 -4.71 13.42 -12.69
CA GLU A 23 -4.09 12.15 -13.09
C GLU A 23 -3.14 11.57 -12.02
N HIS A 24 -2.63 12.40 -11.10
CA HIS A 24 -1.82 11.97 -9.97
C HIS A 24 -2.65 11.47 -8.78
N LEU A 25 -3.99 11.60 -8.83
CA LEU A 25 -4.87 11.18 -7.76
C LEU A 25 -5.08 9.67 -7.77
N GLY A 26 -4.82 9.01 -6.64
CA GLY A 26 -5.20 7.63 -6.38
C GLY A 26 -6.05 7.50 -5.12
N ARG A 27 -6.32 6.26 -4.70
CA ARG A 27 -7.08 5.96 -3.49
C ARG A 27 -6.24 5.27 -2.43
N LEU A 28 -6.38 5.69 -1.17
CA LEU A 28 -5.96 4.90 -0.01
C LEU A 28 -7.20 4.42 0.74
N ALA A 29 -7.65 3.19 0.48
CA ALA A 29 -8.75 2.61 1.24
C ALA A 29 -8.24 2.13 2.62
N ARG A 30 -9.11 2.20 3.62
CA ARG A 30 -8.86 1.77 5.01
C ARG A 30 -10.02 0.88 5.45
N PRO A 31 -9.93 0.14 6.57
CA PRO A 31 -11.00 -0.78 6.99
C PRO A 31 -12.37 -0.10 7.13
N ARG A 32 -12.39 1.17 7.56
CA ARG A 32 -13.60 2.00 7.65
C ARG A 32 -14.18 2.43 6.29
N HIS A 33 -13.39 2.49 5.21
CA HIS A 33 -13.76 3.10 3.92
C HIS A 33 -13.29 2.29 2.70
N VAL A 34 -13.68 1.01 2.61
CA VAL A 34 -13.35 0.10 1.47
C VAL A 34 -14.49 -0.05 0.45
N SER A 35 -15.54 0.77 0.54
CA SER A 35 -16.70 0.71 -0.36
C SER A 35 -16.33 0.95 -1.83
N ARG A 36 -17.06 0.33 -2.75
CA ARG A 36 -16.88 0.47 -4.21
C ARG A 36 -15.44 0.24 -4.70
N LEU A 37 -14.72 -0.70 -4.07
CA LEU A 37 -13.33 -1.00 -4.43
C LEU A 37 -13.23 -1.44 -5.89
N ARG A 38 -14.08 -2.38 -6.34
CA ARG A 38 -14.09 -2.85 -7.73
C ARG A 38 -14.31 -1.72 -8.72
N ASP A 39 -15.39 -0.95 -8.54
CA ASP A 39 -15.71 0.20 -9.40
C ASP A 39 -14.57 1.24 -9.42
N THR A 40 -13.86 1.42 -8.30
CA THR A 40 -12.73 2.36 -8.24
C THR A 40 -11.56 1.87 -9.10
N LEU A 41 -11.25 0.58 -9.02
CA LEU A 41 -10.20 -0.05 -9.82
C LEU A 41 -10.52 0.01 -11.32
N GLU A 42 -11.77 -0.28 -11.68
CA GLU A 42 -12.27 -0.23 -13.07
C GLU A 42 -12.35 1.19 -13.63
N ALA A 43 -12.57 2.20 -12.78
CA ALA A 43 -12.53 3.62 -13.17
C ALA A 43 -11.09 4.16 -13.39
N GLY A 44 -10.09 3.28 -13.36
CA GLY A 44 -8.70 3.60 -13.66
C GLY A 44 -7.89 4.17 -12.51
N PHE A 45 -8.42 4.20 -11.28
CA PHE A 45 -7.66 4.71 -10.13
C PHE A 45 -6.74 3.63 -9.57
N CYS A 46 -5.48 4.00 -9.34
CA CYS A 46 -4.56 3.20 -8.52
C CYS A 46 -4.98 3.22 -7.05
N VAL A 47 -5.02 2.05 -6.42
CA VAL A 47 -5.52 1.88 -5.05
C VAL A 47 -4.47 1.19 -4.17
N GLY A 48 -4.15 1.81 -3.04
CA GLY A 48 -3.51 1.15 -1.90
C GLY A 48 -4.53 0.86 -0.80
N LEU A 49 -4.30 -0.19 -0.02
CA LEU A 49 -5.05 -0.48 1.19
C LEU A 49 -4.16 -0.45 2.42
N ASP A 50 -4.52 0.41 3.37
CA ASP A 50 -3.89 0.55 4.67
C ASP A 50 -4.73 -0.19 5.73
N ASN A 51 -4.09 -0.86 6.67
CA ASN A 51 -4.70 -1.60 7.77
C ASN A 51 -5.09 -0.70 8.95
N ASP A 52 -4.69 0.58 8.92
CA ASP A 52 -4.98 1.62 9.89
C ASP A 52 -4.39 1.36 11.30
N ALA A 53 -3.26 0.67 11.40
CA ALA A 53 -2.62 0.28 12.67
C ALA A 53 -2.29 1.48 13.59
N PHE A 54 -2.10 2.67 13.02
CA PHE A 54 -1.89 3.89 13.81
C PHE A 54 -3.13 4.36 14.57
N SER A 55 -4.32 3.93 14.15
CA SER A 55 -5.61 4.32 14.74
C SER A 55 -6.22 3.20 15.58
N ASP A 56 -5.38 2.39 16.23
CA ASP A 56 -5.75 1.21 17.03
C ASP A 56 -6.17 0.01 16.17
N TRP A 57 -5.19 -0.82 15.79
CA TRP A 57 -5.42 -2.01 14.97
C TRP A 57 -6.49 -2.93 15.59
N ASN A 58 -7.47 -3.33 14.78
CA ASN A 58 -8.60 -4.16 15.23
C ASN A 58 -8.80 -5.37 14.31
N LEU A 59 -8.60 -6.56 14.88
CA LEU A 59 -8.70 -7.83 14.14
C LEU A 59 -10.05 -8.02 13.41
N PRO A 60 -11.23 -7.92 14.05
CA PRO A 60 -12.50 -8.06 13.34
C PRO A 60 -12.66 -7.11 12.15
N THR A 61 -12.21 -5.87 12.32
CA THR A 61 -12.32 -4.82 11.29
C THR A 61 -11.35 -5.07 10.14
N PHE A 62 -10.13 -5.51 10.44
CA PHE A 62 -9.16 -5.94 9.44
C PHE A 62 -9.65 -7.15 8.65
N THR A 63 -10.14 -8.21 9.32
CA THR A 63 -10.67 -9.41 8.65
C THR A 63 -11.87 -9.08 7.74
N ARG A 64 -12.75 -8.16 8.18
CA ARG A 64 -13.86 -7.66 7.34
C ARG A 64 -13.35 -6.92 6.11
N MET A 65 -12.30 -6.11 6.25
CA MET A 65 -11.66 -5.45 5.10
C MET A 65 -11.14 -6.49 4.10
N ILE A 66 -10.44 -7.53 4.55
CA ILE A 66 -9.95 -8.60 3.66
C ILE A 66 -11.12 -9.29 2.94
N GLY A 67 -12.19 -9.64 3.65
CA GLY A 67 -13.38 -10.23 3.00
C GLY A 67 -14.04 -9.33 1.96
N HIS A 68 -14.07 -8.01 2.19
CA HIS A 68 -14.54 -7.04 1.19
C HIS A 68 -13.59 -6.95 -0.02
N VAL A 69 -12.28 -7.01 0.20
CA VAL A 69 -11.29 -7.03 -0.89
C VAL A 69 -11.48 -8.28 -1.74
N GLU A 70 -11.58 -9.45 -1.12
CA GLU A 70 -11.80 -10.72 -1.81
C GLU A 70 -13.11 -10.69 -2.62
N THR A 71 -14.20 -10.21 -2.01
CA THR A 71 -15.48 -10.07 -2.70
C THR A 71 -15.39 -9.10 -3.89
N ALA A 72 -14.69 -7.98 -3.73
CA ALA A 72 -14.53 -6.99 -4.80
C ALA A 72 -13.66 -7.50 -5.96
N LEU A 73 -12.63 -8.29 -5.68
CA LEU A 73 -11.71 -8.79 -6.71
C LEU A 73 -12.23 -10.09 -7.37
N TYR A 74 -12.85 -10.97 -6.59
CA TYR A 74 -13.11 -12.37 -6.96
C TYR A 74 -14.57 -12.79 -6.80
N GLY A 75 -15.46 -11.89 -6.37
CA GLY A 75 -16.90 -12.15 -6.21
C GLY A 75 -17.27 -13.00 -4.99
N ARG A 76 -16.30 -13.40 -4.16
CA ARG A 76 -16.52 -14.20 -2.94
C ARG A 76 -15.37 -14.06 -1.95
N VAL A 77 -15.60 -14.50 -0.71
CA VAL A 77 -14.59 -14.65 0.34
C VAL A 77 -13.89 -16.01 0.19
N PHE A 78 -12.58 -16.05 0.46
CA PHE A 78 -11.77 -17.27 0.39
C PHE A 78 -11.67 -17.98 1.73
N SER A 79 -11.61 -19.32 1.67
CA SER A 79 -11.23 -20.16 2.80
C SER A 79 -9.75 -20.02 3.13
N HIS A 80 -9.34 -20.42 4.33
CA HIS A 80 -7.92 -20.43 4.74
C HIS A 80 -7.04 -21.23 3.76
N ARG A 81 -7.54 -22.37 3.28
CA ARG A 81 -6.84 -23.23 2.32
C ARG A 81 -6.61 -22.55 0.96
N GLU A 82 -7.58 -21.78 0.49
CA GLU A 82 -7.43 -21.02 -0.75
C GLU A 82 -6.46 -19.86 -0.58
N ARG A 83 -6.49 -19.18 0.58
CA ARG A 83 -5.61 -18.05 0.88
C ARG A 83 -4.13 -18.40 0.89
N ILE A 84 -3.77 -19.64 1.22
CA ILE A 84 -2.38 -20.13 1.24
C ILE A 84 -1.98 -20.86 -0.06
N ALA A 85 -2.91 -21.04 -1.01
CA ALA A 85 -2.65 -21.82 -2.23
C ALA A 85 -1.50 -21.26 -3.08
N ALA A 86 -1.31 -19.93 -3.09
CA ALA A 86 -0.21 -19.31 -3.83
C ALA A 86 1.18 -19.63 -3.24
N LEU A 87 1.24 -20.22 -2.04
CA LEU A 87 2.48 -20.67 -1.40
C LEU A 87 2.77 -22.16 -1.61
N ALA A 88 1.99 -22.86 -2.43
CA ALA A 88 2.27 -24.26 -2.80
C ALA A 88 3.71 -24.47 -3.32
N PRO A 89 4.31 -23.58 -4.13
CA PRO A 89 5.72 -23.74 -4.55
C PRO A 89 6.74 -23.66 -3.40
N LEU A 90 6.34 -23.14 -2.23
CA LEU A 90 7.16 -23.10 -1.01
C LEU A 90 6.87 -24.28 -0.06
N GLY A 91 5.98 -25.21 -0.44
CA GLY A 91 5.56 -26.33 0.40
C GLY A 91 4.66 -25.94 1.58
N LEU A 92 4.05 -24.75 1.54
CA LEU A 92 3.22 -24.20 2.62
C LEU A 92 1.72 -24.31 2.32
N ASP A 93 1.30 -25.34 1.59
CA ASP A 93 -0.10 -25.60 1.26
C ASP A 93 -0.65 -26.88 1.91
N GLY A 94 -1.90 -27.22 1.60
CA GLY A 94 -2.55 -28.42 2.13
C GLY A 94 -2.02 -29.75 1.58
N THR A 95 -1.19 -29.73 0.52
CA THR A 95 -0.71 -30.98 -0.10
C THR A 95 0.28 -31.72 0.79
N ALA A 96 1.02 -31.00 1.64
CA ALA A 96 1.90 -31.57 2.65
C ALA A 96 1.19 -32.49 3.66
N ILE A 97 -0.14 -32.34 3.81
CA ILE A 97 -0.99 -33.17 4.68
C ILE A 97 -2.03 -33.98 3.90
N GLY A 98 -1.81 -34.21 2.60
CA GLY A 98 -2.64 -35.08 1.76
C GLY A 98 -3.94 -34.45 1.25
N LEU A 99 -4.13 -33.14 1.37
CA LEU A 99 -5.26 -32.47 0.72
C LEU A 99 -4.96 -32.27 -0.78
N PRO A 100 -5.98 -32.28 -1.65
CA PRO A 100 -5.76 -32.03 -3.07
C PRO A 100 -5.15 -30.64 -3.29
N PRO A 101 -4.43 -30.40 -4.39
CA PRO A 101 -3.97 -29.06 -4.73
C PRO A 101 -5.16 -28.12 -4.94
N THR A 102 -5.05 -26.88 -4.47
CA THR A 102 -6.06 -25.85 -4.75
C THR A 102 -5.78 -25.26 -6.14
N PRO A 103 -6.80 -25.03 -6.99
CA PRO A 103 -6.59 -24.35 -8.27
C PRO A 103 -5.92 -22.98 -8.06
N PRO A 104 -5.06 -22.54 -9.00
CA PRO A 104 -4.44 -21.23 -8.93
C PRO A 104 -5.52 -20.14 -8.95
N LEU A 105 -5.36 -19.13 -8.09
CA LEU A 105 -6.25 -17.99 -8.02
C LEU A 105 -6.01 -17.04 -9.20
N ALA A 106 -7.07 -16.37 -9.65
CA ALA A 106 -6.94 -15.30 -10.64
C ALA A 106 -5.99 -14.20 -10.11
N PRO A 107 -5.20 -13.55 -10.98
CA PRO A 107 -4.37 -12.44 -10.56
C PRO A 107 -5.24 -11.31 -10.00
N TRP A 108 -4.70 -10.56 -9.03
CA TRP A 108 -5.34 -9.33 -8.56
C TRP A 108 -5.39 -8.27 -9.67
N HIS A 109 -6.29 -7.29 -9.50
CA HIS A 109 -6.44 -6.19 -10.45
C HIS A 109 -5.13 -5.37 -10.57
N PRO A 110 -4.67 -4.99 -11.77
CA PRO A 110 -3.39 -4.28 -11.95
C PRO A 110 -3.33 -2.92 -11.23
N ASN A 111 -4.46 -2.22 -11.11
CA ASN A 111 -4.54 -0.96 -10.35
C ASN A 111 -4.55 -1.15 -8.82
N LEU A 112 -4.56 -2.39 -8.31
CA LEU A 112 -4.36 -2.64 -6.89
C LEU A 112 -2.86 -2.66 -6.59
N LEU A 113 -2.35 -1.55 -6.07
CA LEU A 113 -0.92 -1.34 -5.83
C LEU A 113 -0.40 -2.22 -4.69
N PHE A 114 -1.10 -2.21 -3.56
CA PHE A 114 -0.70 -2.92 -2.35
C PHE A 114 -1.84 -3.07 -1.33
N VAL A 115 -1.67 -4.01 -0.41
CA VAL A 115 -2.43 -4.20 0.82
C VAL A 115 -1.42 -4.34 1.96
N THR A 116 -1.44 -3.43 2.93
CA THR A 116 -0.54 -3.50 4.08
C THR A 116 -0.85 -4.74 4.92
N VAL A 117 0.16 -5.55 5.16
CA VAL A 117 0.12 -6.60 6.17
C VAL A 117 0.06 -5.92 7.55
N PRO A 118 -0.64 -6.48 8.57
CA PRO A 118 -0.68 -5.90 9.91
C PRO A 118 0.71 -5.52 10.42
N ASP A 119 0.82 -4.37 11.07
CA ASP A 119 2.06 -3.82 11.60
C ASP A 119 1.90 -3.23 13.00
N VAL A 120 3.02 -2.90 13.64
CA VAL A 120 3.07 -2.24 14.94
C VAL A 120 3.82 -0.93 14.78
N PRO A 121 3.14 0.23 14.92
CA PRO A 121 3.78 1.54 14.77
C PRO A 121 5.05 1.66 15.61
N PHE A 122 6.13 2.10 14.97
CA PHE A 122 7.43 2.37 15.58
C PHE A 122 8.20 1.13 16.08
N ASP A 123 7.76 -0.08 15.76
CA ASP A 123 8.43 -1.32 16.16
C ASP A 123 8.61 -2.26 14.95
N ALA A 124 9.81 -2.25 14.37
CA ALA A 124 10.15 -3.13 13.25
C ALA A 124 10.10 -4.61 13.61
N ALA A 125 10.57 -5.00 14.81
CA ALA A 125 10.62 -6.39 15.21
C ALA A 125 9.21 -6.98 15.39
N ALA A 126 8.31 -6.23 16.02
CA ALA A 126 6.90 -6.62 16.14
C ALA A 126 6.18 -6.61 14.79
N THR A 127 6.52 -5.67 13.91
CA THR A 127 5.99 -5.64 12.54
C THR A 127 6.44 -6.83 11.71
N ALA A 128 7.71 -7.25 11.82
CA ALA A 128 8.21 -8.45 11.16
C ALA A 128 7.52 -9.72 11.66
N ARG A 129 7.24 -9.83 12.98
CA ARG A 129 6.44 -10.93 13.54
C ARG A 129 5.03 -10.94 12.94
N ARG A 130 4.35 -9.80 12.90
CA ARG A 130 3.03 -9.68 12.26
C ARG A 130 3.08 -10.03 10.77
N PHE A 131 4.13 -9.63 10.07
CA PHE A 131 4.31 -10.00 8.67
C PHE A 131 4.39 -11.51 8.50
N ALA A 132 5.22 -12.19 9.30
CA ALA A 132 5.33 -13.65 9.27
C ALA A 132 4.01 -14.36 9.58
N ASP A 133 3.24 -13.86 10.56
CA ASP A 133 1.95 -14.44 10.95
C ASP A 133 0.88 -14.30 9.86
N TRP A 134 0.85 -13.15 9.17
CA TRP A 134 -0.29 -12.77 8.30
C TRP A 134 -0.02 -12.90 6.81
N ALA A 135 1.23 -12.73 6.36
CA ALA A 135 1.56 -12.80 4.94
C ALA A 135 1.13 -14.12 4.26
N PRO A 136 1.20 -15.30 4.93
CA PRO A 136 0.66 -16.53 4.36
C PRO A 136 -0.83 -16.46 4.02
N LEU A 137 -1.63 -15.91 4.94
CA LEU A 137 -3.08 -15.77 4.78
C LEU A 137 -3.48 -14.69 3.77
N MET A 138 -2.52 -13.89 3.31
CA MET A 138 -2.70 -12.84 2.33
C MET A 138 -1.92 -13.12 1.04
N SER A 139 -1.45 -14.36 0.81
CA SER A 139 -0.55 -14.70 -0.30
C SER A 139 -1.13 -14.46 -1.71
N HIS A 140 -2.44 -14.26 -1.79
CA HIS A 140 -3.20 -13.97 -3.01
C HIS A 140 -3.41 -12.47 -3.28
N LEU A 141 -2.78 -11.58 -2.50
CA LEU A 141 -2.86 -10.11 -2.61
C LEU A 141 -1.47 -9.50 -2.78
N PRO A 142 -1.33 -8.29 -3.36
CA PRO A 142 -0.04 -7.61 -3.42
C PRO A 142 0.31 -7.03 -2.05
N LEU A 143 1.32 -7.55 -1.35
CA LEU A 143 1.61 -7.16 0.04
C LEU A 143 2.44 -5.89 0.11
N ALA A 144 2.10 -5.05 1.08
CA ALA A 144 2.97 -4.00 1.61
C ALA A 144 3.50 -4.41 2.99
N LEU A 145 4.82 -4.31 3.17
CA LEU A 145 5.45 -4.28 4.50
C LEU A 145 5.55 -2.82 4.97
N CYS A 146 5.02 -2.53 6.15
CA CYS A 146 5.24 -1.26 6.83
C CYS A 146 6.66 -1.23 7.41
N VAL A 147 7.55 -0.42 6.84
CA VAL A 147 8.92 -0.23 7.33
C VAL A 147 8.87 0.69 8.55
N GLN A 148 9.09 0.13 9.74
CA GLN A 148 9.04 0.81 11.04
C GLN A 148 10.44 1.03 11.60
N ASP A 149 10.55 1.82 12.67
CA ASP A 149 11.82 2.11 13.36
C ASP A 149 12.57 0.81 13.74
N GLY A 150 13.84 0.73 13.35
CA GLY A 150 14.70 -0.45 13.57
C GLY A 150 14.66 -1.52 12.47
N ALA A 151 14.18 -1.19 11.26
CA ALA A 151 14.09 -2.15 10.16
C ALA A 151 15.45 -2.60 9.61
N GLY A 152 16.51 -1.80 9.74
CA GLY A 152 17.88 -2.23 9.38
C GLY A 152 18.33 -3.46 10.16
N ASP A 153 18.12 -3.45 11.48
CA ASP A 153 18.48 -4.57 12.37
C ASP A 153 17.55 -5.77 12.20
N THR A 154 16.26 -5.52 11.95
CA THR A 154 15.24 -6.57 11.80
C THR A 154 15.32 -7.28 10.44
N GLY A 155 15.73 -6.55 9.40
CA GLY A 155 15.75 -7.02 8.03
C GLY A 155 14.40 -6.90 7.31
N ILE A 156 14.45 -7.03 5.98
CA ILE A 156 13.29 -7.01 5.09
C ILE A 156 13.17 -8.39 4.40
N PRO A 157 11.98 -9.00 4.32
CA PRO A 157 11.76 -10.29 3.67
C PRO A 157 11.72 -10.12 2.14
N TRP A 158 12.85 -9.71 1.55
CA TRP A 158 12.97 -9.33 0.13
C TRP A 158 12.44 -10.37 -0.86
N ASN A 159 12.54 -11.65 -0.50
CA ASN A 159 12.18 -12.77 -1.37
C ASN A 159 10.75 -13.29 -1.12
N TRP A 160 9.93 -12.59 -0.33
CA TRP A 160 8.55 -12.99 -0.12
C TRP A 160 7.75 -12.86 -1.44
N PRO A 161 7.10 -13.93 -1.95
CA PRO A 161 6.70 -14.03 -3.37
C PRO A 161 5.83 -12.88 -3.90
N ASN A 162 4.92 -12.39 -3.06
CA ASN A 162 3.95 -11.34 -3.36
C ASN A 162 4.21 -10.06 -2.56
N LEU A 163 5.41 -9.84 -2.01
CA LEU A 163 5.81 -8.52 -1.57
C LEU A 163 5.89 -7.61 -2.80
N ARG A 164 5.10 -6.54 -2.78
CA ARG A 164 4.99 -5.59 -3.90
C ARG A 164 5.25 -4.16 -3.49
N CYS A 165 5.22 -3.86 -2.19
CA CYS A 165 5.40 -2.50 -1.70
C CYS A 165 6.19 -2.45 -0.39
N LEU A 166 7.02 -1.41 -0.25
CA LEU A 166 7.50 -0.94 1.05
C LEU A 166 6.70 0.32 1.41
N PHE A 167 5.98 0.25 2.52
CA PHE A 167 5.24 1.37 3.07
C PHE A 167 6.15 2.05 4.09
N MET A 168 6.68 3.24 3.78
CA MET A 168 7.47 4.06 4.71
C MET A 168 6.57 4.48 5.87
N ALA A 169 6.62 3.68 6.93
CA ALA A 169 5.96 3.90 8.20
C ALA A 169 6.99 4.43 9.20
N GLY A 170 6.77 4.21 10.49
CA GLY A 170 7.68 4.67 11.53
C GLY A 170 7.52 6.13 11.91
N SER A 171 8.42 6.55 12.78
CA SER A 171 8.47 7.90 13.32
C SER A 171 8.86 8.91 12.24
N THR A 172 8.54 10.17 12.49
CA THR A 172 8.96 11.26 11.59
C THR A 172 10.48 11.30 11.39
N ASN A 173 11.24 11.02 12.45
CA ASN A 173 12.70 11.00 12.42
C ASN A 173 13.21 9.82 11.61
N TYR A 174 12.62 8.64 11.80
CA TYR A 174 13.00 7.45 11.06
C TYR A 174 12.68 7.55 9.57
N LYS A 175 11.53 8.12 9.19
CA LYS A 175 11.20 8.41 7.77
C LYS A 175 12.18 9.35 7.07
N LEU A 176 12.96 10.11 7.83
CA LEU A 176 13.97 11.05 7.31
C LEU A 176 15.40 10.50 7.43
N SER A 177 15.58 9.31 7.99
CA SER A 177 16.90 8.73 8.22
C SER A 177 17.55 8.25 6.92
N THR A 178 18.87 8.13 6.95
CA THR A 178 19.65 7.50 5.87
C THR A 178 19.23 6.05 5.67
N GLU A 179 19.03 5.31 6.76
CA GLU A 179 18.61 3.90 6.72
C GLU A 179 17.30 3.71 5.95
N MET A 180 16.26 4.50 6.24
CA MET A 180 15.00 4.44 5.52
C MET A 180 15.19 4.73 4.02
N ALA A 181 16.00 5.73 3.69
CA ALA A 181 16.28 6.09 2.30
C ALA A 181 17.01 4.94 1.54
N GLU A 182 17.97 4.28 2.19
CA GLU A 182 18.71 3.14 1.63
C GLU A 182 17.79 1.93 1.43
N ILE A 183 16.97 1.59 2.42
CA ILE A 183 15.96 0.52 2.32
C ILE A 183 15.00 0.79 1.16
N CYS A 184 14.51 2.03 1.02
CA CYS A 184 13.58 2.38 -0.06
C CYS A 184 14.24 2.33 -1.44
N ARG A 185 15.48 2.81 -1.58
CA ARG A 185 16.24 2.68 -2.83
C ARG A 185 16.47 1.23 -3.19
N GLU A 186 16.79 0.38 -2.21
CA GLU A 186 16.93 -1.05 -2.44
C GLU A 186 15.61 -1.70 -2.86
N GLY A 187 14.51 -1.37 -2.19
CA GLY A 187 13.17 -1.81 -2.60
C GLY A 187 12.86 -1.40 -4.04
N LYS A 188 13.19 -0.16 -4.42
CA LYS A 188 13.00 0.33 -5.79
C LYS A 188 13.85 -0.43 -6.80
N ARG A 189 15.13 -0.72 -6.50
CA ARG A 189 16.00 -1.57 -7.35
C ARG A 189 15.43 -2.97 -7.57
N ARG A 190 14.69 -3.50 -6.59
CA ARG A 190 13.99 -4.79 -6.66
C ARG A 190 12.62 -4.73 -7.33
N GLY A 191 12.22 -3.56 -7.85
CA GLY A 191 10.93 -3.37 -8.50
C GLY A 191 9.75 -3.27 -7.54
N LEU A 192 9.99 -3.02 -6.25
CA LEU A 192 8.92 -2.74 -5.29
C LEU A 192 8.40 -1.31 -5.46
N TRP A 193 7.10 -1.15 -5.23
CA TRP A 193 6.45 0.13 -5.07
C TRP A 193 6.86 0.76 -3.73
N ILE A 194 7.15 2.07 -3.72
CA ILE A 194 7.48 2.77 -2.47
C ILE A 194 6.37 3.77 -2.14
N HIS A 195 5.67 3.56 -1.02
CA HIS A 195 4.62 4.45 -0.54
C HIS A 195 5.04 5.13 0.76
N CYS A 196 4.88 6.45 0.90
CA CYS A 196 5.18 7.15 2.14
C CYS A 196 3.92 7.64 2.85
N GLY A 197 3.71 7.12 4.06
CA GLY A 197 2.50 7.42 4.82
C GLY A 197 2.54 8.77 5.55
N ARG A 198 1.39 9.39 5.77
CA ARG A 198 1.20 10.61 6.62
C ARG A 198 2.06 11.81 6.20
N VAL A 199 2.13 12.08 4.90
CA VAL A 199 2.78 13.24 4.29
C VAL A 199 1.78 14.38 4.22
N SER A 200 1.98 15.45 4.99
CA SER A 200 1.02 16.57 5.06
C SER A 200 1.62 17.95 4.79
N SER A 201 2.85 18.03 4.25
CA SER A 201 3.50 19.30 3.96
C SER A 201 4.30 19.30 2.66
N ARG A 202 4.35 20.46 1.99
CA ARG A 202 5.18 20.68 0.78
C ARG A 202 6.66 20.35 1.02
N ARG A 203 7.19 20.69 2.20
CA ARG A 203 8.58 20.35 2.58
C ARG A 203 8.81 18.84 2.55
N ARG A 204 7.86 18.04 3.07
CA ARG A 204 7.96 16.58 3.06
C ARG A 204 7.84 16.02 1.65
N ILE A 205 6.92 16.55 0.84
CA ILE A 205 6.79 16.14 -0.58
C ILE A 205 8.11 16.38 -1.32
N ARG A 206 8.68 17.59 -1.24
CA ARG A 206 9.97 17.90 -1.89
C ARG A 206 11.11 16.99 -1.45
N TYR A 207 11.20 16.68 -0.16
CA TYR A 207 12.18 15.70 0.34
C TYR A 207 12.01 14.33 -0.32
N LEU A 208 10.78 13.81 -0.37
CA LEU A 208 10.49 12.50 -0.95
C LEU A 208 10.73 12.46 -2.46
N LEU A 209 10.43 13.55 -3.18
CA LEU A 209 10.79 13.69 -4.59
C LEU A 209 12.31 13.64 -4.78
N GLY A 210 13.08 14.30 -3.91
CA GLY A 210 14.54 14.27 -3.94
C GLY A 210 15.18 12.92 -3.58
N LEU A 211 14.43 11.98 -3.01
CA LEU A 211 14.92 10.60 -2.83
C LEU A 211 14.93 9.80 -4.13
N ASP A 212 14.16 10.25 -5.13
CA ASP A 212 14.01 9.64 -6.46
C ASP A 212 13.49 8.18 -6.48
N CYS A 213 13.08 7.63 -5.33
CA CYS A 213 12.58 6.26 -5.23
C CYS A 213 11.11 6.15 -4.78
N VAL A 214 10.46 7.25 -4.36
CA VAL A 214 9.09 7.23 -3.82
C VAL A 214 8.03 7.35 -4.93
N ASP A 215 7.08 6.42 -4.95
CA ASP A 215 6.06 6.29 -6.00
C ASP A 215 4.71 6.89 -5.61
N SER A 216 4.38 6.88 -4.31
CA SER A 216 3.14 7.49 -3.81
C SER A 216 3.21 7.98 -2.37
N ILE A 217 2.27 8.84 -2.01
CA ILE A 217 2.09 9.36 -0.64
C ILE A 217 0.62 9.33 -0.24
N ASP A 218 0.34 9.36 1.06
CA ASP A 218 -0.97 9.73 1.61
C ASP A 218 -0.82 10.78 2.71
N GLY A 219 -1.91 11.42 3.12
CA GLY A 219 -1.88 12.38 4.21
C GLY A 219 -3.26 12.76 4.72
N THR A 220 -3.40 12.84 6.04
CA THR A 220 -4.67 13.19 6.70
C THR A 220 -5.22 14.54 6.22
N CYS A 221 -4.36 15.51 5.90
CA CYS A 221 -4.78 16.82 5.42
C CYS A 221 -5.48 16.73 4.05
N PHE A 222 -5.01 15.84 3.17
CA PHE A 222 -5.63 15.58 1.87
C PHE A 222 -6.96 14.84 1.99
N ASP A 223 -7.18 14.13 3.10
CA ASP A 223 -8.42 13.39 3.34
C ASP A 223 -9.49 14.23 4.02
N ARG A 224 -9.16 14.87 5.16
CA ARG A 224 -10.10 15.62 5.99
C ARG A 224 -10.39 17.01 5.45
N TYR A 225 -9.39 17.65 4.83
CA TYR A 225 -9.47 19.03 4.34
C TYR A 225 -9.12 19.07 2.84
N ARG A 226 -9.66 18.11 2.10
CA ARG A 226 -9.35 17.86 0.69
C ARG A 226 -9.49 19.08 -0.19
N ASP A 227 -10.57 19.85 -0.05
CA ASP A 227 -10.82 20.98 -0.96
C ASP A 227 -9.84 22.14 -0.70
N THR A 228 -9.27 22.20 0.51
CA THR A 228 -8.22 23.15 0.88
C THR A 228 -6.82 22.69 0.46
N HIS A 229 -6.57 21.36 0.45
CA HIS A 229 -5.20 20.84 0.40
C HIS A 229 -4.86 19.96 -0.79
N LEU A 230 -5.85 19.32 -1.38
CA LEU A 230 -5.64 18.46 -2.54
C LEU A 230 -5.12 19.23 -3.75
N PRO A 231 -5.59 20.46 -4.08
CA PRO A 231 -5.08 21.21 -5.23
C PRO A 231 -3.55 21.39 -5.17
N TRP A 232 -3.04 21.97 -4.09
CA TRP A 232 -1.59 22.17 -3.97
C TRP A 232 -0.81 20.85 -3.78
N GLY A 233 -1.45 19.83 -3.19
CA GLY A 233 -0.85 18.52 -3.02
C GLY A 233 -0.58 17.86 -4.37
N LEU A 234 -1.56 17.90 -5.27
CA LEU A 234 -1.46 17.40 -6.63
C LEU A 234 -0.39 18.16 -7.43
N ASP A 235 -0.40 19.50 -7.39
CA ASP A 235 0.67 20.31 -8.00
C ASP A 235 2.06 19.89 -7.49
N ALA A 236 2.20 19.72 -6.17
CA ALA A 236 3.48 19.38 -5.57
C ALA A 236 3.99 18.00 -6.00
N VAL A 237 3.13 16.98 -6.15
CA VAL A 237 3.56 15.64 -6.60
C VAL A 237 3.76 15.55 -8.11
N ALA A 238 3.17 16.47 -8.87
CA ALA A 238 3.33 16.60 -10.31
C ALA A 238 4.69 17.21 -10.71
N THR A 239 5.30 18.06 -9.88
CA THR A 239 6.59 18.73 -10.19
C THR A 239 7.75 17.81 -10.61
N ARG A 240 7.70 16.51 -10.28
CA ARG A 240 8.69 15.52 -10.77
C ARG A 240 8.51 15.19 -12.25
N ALA A 241 7.28 15.23 -12.76
CA ALA A 241 6.98 15.04 -14.18
C ALA A 241 7.56 16.18 -15.02
N ASP A 242 7.46 17.42 -14.53
CA ASP A 242 7.94 18.60 -15.25
C ASP A 242 9.47 18.60 -15.40
N TYR A 243 10.22 18.24 -14.34
CA TYR A 243 11.69 18.20 -14.40
C TYR A 243 12.25 17.16 -15.37
N GLN A 244 11.55 16.05 -15.60
CA GLN A 244 11.97 15.03 -16.57
C GLN A 244 11.69 15.44 -18.02
N LEU A 245 10.62 16.22 -18.26
CA LEU A 245 10.26 16.73 -19.59
C LEU A 245 11.22 17.82 -20.11
N TYR A 246 11.94 18.52 -19.23
CA TYR A 246 12.96 19.51 -19.63
C TYR A 246 14.37 18.91 -19.85
N LEU A 247 14.56 17.61 -19.61
CA LEU A 247 15.85 16.92 -19.76
C LEU A 247 15.86 15.86 -20.87
N THR A 248 14.79 15.82 -21.68
CA THR A 248 14.65 15.02 -22.91
C THR A 248 14.53 15.93 -24.11
#